data_AF-T0Z758-F1
#
_entry.id   AF-T0Z758-F1
#
_cell.length_a   1.000
_cell.length_b   1.000
_cell.length_c   1.000
_cell.angle_alpha   90.00
_cell.angle_beta   90.00
_cell.angle_gamma   90.00
#
_symmetry.space_group_name_H-M   'P 1'
#
loop_
_entity.id
_entity.type
_entity.pdbx_description
1 polymer ?
#
loop_
_entity_poly.entity_id
_entity_poly.type
_entity_poly.pdbx_seq_one_letter_code
_entity_poly.pdbx_strand_id
1 'polypeptide(L)'
;MLPLLRRLRLGQTVRDVGPQSHLQKSGTPTMGGVLFLLAATVATLAFGPRDDLAWTAIGFTWANGLIGLADDYIKVRMHRPLGVRARTKLALGILAGLGLALLAIGPLDVGTAVRVPFSAHLWHLGAGEFVLLVVIVSIATTNAVNLTD
;
A
#
# COMPACT_ATOMS: atom_id res chain seq x y z
N MET A 1 -41.10 28.34 6.91
CA MET A 1 -40.09 27.70 6.03
C MET A 1 -39.68 26.28 6.45
N LEU A 2 -39.83 25.89 7.72
CA LEU A 2 -39.62 24.51 8.21
C LEU A 2 -40.63 23.40 7.77
N PRO A 3 -41.89 23.68 7.33
CA PRO A 3 -42.80 22.60 6.94
C PRO A 3 -42.53 22.01 5.53
N LEU A 4 -41.84 22.76 4.65
CA LEU A 4 -41.66 22.37 3.24
C LEU A 4 -40.56 21.31 3.05
N LEU A 5 -39.55 21.30 3.92
CA LEU A 5 -38.43 20.35 3.87
C LEU A 5 -38.78 18.96 4.44
N ARG A 6 -39.81 18.85 5.30
CA ARG A 6 -40.32 17.56 5.79
C ARG A 6 -41.11 16.78 4.72
N ARG A 7 -41.64 17.48 3.71
CA ARG A 7 -42.43 16.86 2.62
C ARG A 7 -41.57 16.15 1.57
N LEU A 8 -40.28 16.47 1.50
CA LEU A 8 -39.40 15.96 0.43
C LEU A 8 -38.88 14.54 0.65
N ARG A 9 -39.16 13.89 1.79
CA ARG A 9 -38.82 12.47 2.06
C ARG A 9 -37.47 12.04 1.47
N LEU A 10 -36.44 12.90 1.56
CA LEU A 10 -35.07 12.54 1.22
C LEU A 10 -34.47 11.80 2.41
N GLY A 11 -35.06 10.64 2.70
CA GLY A 11 -34.44 9.64 3.55
C GLY A 11 -33.26 9.06 2.80
N GLN A 12 -32.08 9.64 3.03
CA GLN A 12 -30.85 8.91 2.77
C GLN A 12 -30.59 8.02 3.99
N THR A 13 -30.50 6.74 3.69
CA THR A 13 -30.13 5.64 4.56
C THR A 13 -28.84 5.95 5.31
N VAL A 14 -28.98 6.47 6.53
CA VAL A 14 -27.90 6.53 7.50
C VAL A 14 -27.51 5.09 7.83
N ARG A 15 -26.27 4.73 7.54
CA ARG A 15 -25.70 3.46 7.98
C ARG A 15 -25.49 3.55 9.49
N ASP A 16 -26.46 3.04 10.23
CA ASP A 16 -26.63 3.18 11.68
C ASP A 16 -25.72 2.20 12.47
N VAL A 17 -24.40 2.22 12.21
CA VAL A 17 -23.42 1.49 13.04
C VAL A 17 -22.12 2.29 13.11
N GLY A 18 -22.09 3.32 13.98
CA GLY A 18 -20.84 4.02 14.33
C GLY A 18 -21.07 5.33 15.10
N PRO A 19 -20.27 5.64 16.14
CA PRO A 19 -20.44 6.86 16.93
C PRO A 19 -20.17 8.13 16.11
N GLN A 20 -20.94 9.19 16.39
CA GLN A 20 -20.93 10.48 15.68
C GLN A 20 -19.56 11.20 15.68
N SER A 21 -18.60 10.77 16.50
CA SER A 21 -17.21 11.26 16.50
C SER A 21 -16.45 10.97 15.20
N HIS A 22 -16.92 10.04 14.36
CA HIS A 22 -16.32 9.77 13.05
C HIS A 22 -16.75 10.75 11.94
N LEU A 23 -17.80 11.55 12.15
CA LEU A 23 -18.27 12.53 11.15
C LEU A 23 -17.41 13.80 11.10
N GLN A 24 -16.60 14.07 12.13
CA GLN A 24 -15.67 15.22 12.16
C GLN A 24 -14.36 15.01 11.37
N LYS A 25 -14.12 13.80 10.82
CA LYS A 25 -13.00 13.56 9.88
C LYS A 25 -13.37 13.88 8.41
N SER A 26 -14.56 14.44 8.15
CA SER A 26 -14.95 14.94 6.83
C SER A 26 -14.29 16.30 6.55
N GLY A 27 -13.06 16.27 6.03
CA GLY A 27 -12.39 17.48 5.56
C GLY A 27 -10.86 17.40 5.47
N THR A 28 -10.25 16.46 6.18
CA THR A 28 -8.79 16.26 6.14
C THR A 28 -8.43 15.43 4.90
N PRO A 29 -7.48 15.86 4.06
CA PRO A 29 -7.18 15.15 2.82
C PRO A 29 -6.69 13.73 3.14
N THR A 30 -7.46 12.74 2.70
CA THR A 30 -7.21 11.29 2.69
C THR A 30 -6.01 10.89 1.80
N MET A 31 -5.05 11.80 1.63
CA MET A 31 -3.85 11.65 0.81
C MET A 31 -2.59 12.02 1.60
N GLY A 32 -2.61 11.93 2.93
CA GLY A 32 -1.42 12.16 3.77
C GLY A 32 -0.23 11.29 3.35
N GLY A 33 -0.49 10.08 2.83
CA GLY A 33 0.54 9.20 2.26
C GLY A 33 1.30 9.81 1.08
N VAL A 34 0.70 10.72 0.29
CA VAL A 34 1.42 11.43 -0.80
C VAL A 34 2.53 12.29 -0.23
N LEU A 35 2.27 12.99 0.87
CA LEU A 35 3.27 13.85 1.50
C LEU A 35 4.47 13.03 1.98
N PHE A 36 4.21 11.89 2.65
CA PHE A 36 5.28 10.98 3.08
C PHE A 36 6.04 10.37 1.89
N LEU A 37 5.33 9.96 0.83
CA LEU A 37 5.96 9.40 -0.37
C LEU A 37 6.90 10.41 -1.04
N LEU A 38 6.44 11.67 -1.21
CA LEU A 38 7.24 12.74 -1.78
C LEU A 38 8.42 13.12 -0.87
N ALA A 39 8.17 13.28 0.43
CA ALA A 39 9.22 13.62 1.39
C ALA A 39 10.32 12.54 1.45
N ALA A 40 9.93 11.25 1.51
CA ALA A 40 10.86 10.13 1.47
C ALA A 40 11.64 10.09 0.15
N THR A 41 10.99 10.33 -0.98
CA THR A 41 11.65 10.39 -2.28
C THR A 41 12.69 11.50 -2.34
N VAL A 42 12.33 12.73 -1.94
CA VAL A 42 13.26 13.87 -1.92
C VAL A 42 14.42 13.60 -0.96
N ALA A 43 14.16 13.05 0.22
CA ALA A 43 15.21 12.70 1.18
C ALA A 43 16.19 11.67 0.60
N THR A 44 15.69 10.61 -0.05
CA THR A 44 16.56 9.60 -0.67
C THR A 44 17.33 10.17 -1.87
N LEU A 45 16.74 11.05 -2.68
CA LEU A 45 17.44 11.71 -3.78
C LEU A 45 18.54 12.66 -3.30
N ALA A 46 18.31 13.36 -2.19
CA ALA A 46 19.24 14.34 -1.64
C ALA A 46 20.38 13.67 -0.85
N PHE A 47 20.08 12.64 -0.06
CA PHE A 47 20.99 12.08 0.95
C PHE A 47 21.25 10.57 0.82
N GLY A 48 20.45 9.86 0.02
CA GLY A 48 20.55 8.41 -0.12
C GLY A 48 21.69 7.95 -1.05
N PRO A 49 22.06 6.66 -0.98
CA PRO A 49 22.97 6.06 -1.93
C PRO A 49 22.37 6.08 -3.34
N ARG A 50 23.24 6.19 -4.35
CA ARG A 50 22.86 6.21 -5.78
C ARG A 50 23.19 4.87 -6.44
N ASP A 51 22.74 3.79 -5.84
CA ASP A 51 22.92 2.42 -6.32
C ASP A 51 21.58 1.79 -6.75
N ASP A 52 21.66 0.68 -7.46
CA ASP A 52 20.48 0.02 -8.02
C ASP A 52 19.54 -0.53 -6.93
N LEU A 53 20.07 -0.81 -5.73
CA LEU A 53 19.29 -1.19 -4.56
C LEU A 53 18.39 -0.04 -4.09
N ALA A 54 18.95 1.18 -3.96
CA ALA A 54 18.17 2.35 -3.60
C ALA A 54 17.10 2.66 -4.66
N TRP A 55 17.44 2.59 -5.94
CA TRP A 55 16.49 2.82 -7.02
C TRP A 55 15.37 1.79 -7.05
N THR A 56 15.70 0.52 -6.80
CA THR A 56 14.72 -0.56 -6.70
C THR A 56 13.80 -0.35 -5.49
N ALA A 57 14.34 0.04 -4.34
CA ALA A 57 13.54 0.34 -3.15
C ALA A 57 12.57 1.50 -3.40
N ILE A 58 13.04 2.63 -3.95
CA ILE A 58 12.18 3.76 -4.33
C ILE A 58 11.11 3.30 -5.33
N GLY A 59 11.49 2.57 -6.38
CA GLY A 59 10.55 2.06 -7.39
C GLY A 59 9.46 1.18 -6.79
N PHE A 60 9.83 0.26 -5.89
CA PHE A 60 8.87 -0.61 -5.20
C PHE A 60 7.96 0.19 -4.23
N THR A 61 8.52 1.17 -3.51
CA THR A 61 7.74 2.08 -2.67
C THR A 61 6.73 2.87 -3.49
N TRP A 62 7.12 3.40 -4.66
CA TRP A 62 6.21 4.12 -5.56
C TRP A 62 5.15 3.20 -6.15
N ALA A 63 5.49 1.97 -6.53
CA ALA A 63 4.50 1.00 -7.03
C ALA A 63 3.38 0.76 -6.01
N ASN A 64 3.74 0.50 -4.74
CA ASN A 64 2.75 0.31 -3.67
C ASN A 64 2.04 1.61 -3.28
N GLY A 65 2.77 2.73 -3.28
CA GLY A 65 2.22 4.06 -3.03
C GLY A 65 1.11 4.40 -4.03
N LEU A 66 1.35 4.20 -5.33
CA LEU A 66 0.35 4.43 -6.37
C LEU A 66 -0.88 3.52 -6.23
N ILE A 67 -0.70 2.27 -5.83
CA ILE A 67 -1.82 1.35 -5.53
C ILE A 67 -2.66 1.89 -4.37
N GLY A 68 -2.02 2.35 -3.29
CA GLY A 68 -2.69 2.97 -2.14
C GLY A 68 -3.42 4.25 -2.52
N LEU A 69 -2.78 5.12 -3.30
CA LEU A 69 -3.39 6.37 -3.78
C LEU A 69 -4.60 6.11 -4.68
N ALA A 70 -4.55 5.10 -5.54
CA ALA A 70 -5.70 4.70 -6.34
C ALA A 70 -6.84 4.17 -5.46
N ASP A 71 -6.52 3.39 -4.43
CA ASP A 71 -7.48 2.89 -3.44
C ASP A 71 -8.21 4.04 -2.72
N ASP A 72 -7.46 4.99 -2.20
CA ASP A 72 -8.01 6.12 -1.45
C ASP A 72 -8.75 7.11 -2.34
N TYR A 73 -8.25 7.35 -3.55
CA TYR A 73 -8.95 8.16 -4.54
C TYR A 73 -10.32 7.57 -4.90
N ILE A 74 -10.40 6.25 -5.11
CA ILE A 74 -11.68 5.58 -5.40
C ILE A 74 -12.62 5.64 -4.21
N LYS A 75 -12.12 5.45 -2.97
CA LYS A 75 -12.94 5.55 -1.76
C LYS A 75 -13.62 6.91 -1.65
N VAL A 76 -12.85 7.97 -1.85
CA VAL A 76 -13.29 9.35 -1.62
C VAL A 76 -14.06 9.90 -2.82
N ARG A 77 -13.47 9.85 -4.02
CA ARG A 77 -14.08 10.50 -5.19
C ARG A 77 -15.23 9.70 -5.76
N MET A 78 -15.11 8.36 -5.80
CA MET A 78 -16.16 7.50 -6.36
C MET A 78 -17.19 7.06 -5.31
N HIS A 79 -17.06 7.51 -4.05
CA HIS A 79 -17.96 7.16 -2.94
C HIS A 79 -18.11 5.64 -2.79
N ARG A 80 -17.03 4.88 -3.08
CA ARG A 80 -17.00 3.42 -2.97
C ARG A 80 -16.23 3.05 -1.72
N PRO A 81 -16.89 2.75 -0.59
CA PRO A 81 -16.20 2.54 0.69
C PRO A 81 -15.19 1.37 0.66
N LEU A 82 -15.37 0.42 -0.26
CA LEU A 82 -14.47 -0.72 -0.46
C LEU A 82 -13.21 -0.40 -1.27
N GLY A 83 -13.11 0.79 -1.89
CA GLY A 83 -11.96 1.19 -2.70
C GLY A 83 -11.74 0.37 -3.97
N VAL A 84 -10.47 0.12 -4.32
CA VAL A 84 -10.06 -0.78 -5.40
C VAL A 84 -10.56 -2.19 -5.08
N ARG A 85 -11.02 -2.92 -6.11
CA ARG A 85 -11.45 -4.31 -5.94
C ARG A 85 -10.31 -5.15 -5.33
N ALA A 86 -10.61 -5.93 -4.29
CA ALA A 86 -9.62 -6.75 -3.57
C ALA A 86 -8.75 -7.61 -4.52
N ARG A 87 -9.36 -8.29 -5.50
CA ARG A 87 -8.64 -9.07 -6.51
C ARG A 87 -7.65 -8.24 -7.35
N THR A 88 -7.98 -6.99 -7.64
CA THR A 88 -7.12 -6.09 -8.40
C THR A 88 -5.98 -5.57 -7.53
N LYS A 89 -6.28 -5.16 -6.28
CA LYS A 89 -5.25 -4.75 -5.31
C LYS A 89 -4.24 -5.88 -5.06
N LEU A 90 -4.74 -7.11 -4.89
CA LEU A 90 -3.91 -8.30 -4.73
C LEU A 90 -3.07 -8.60 -5.98
N ALA A 91 -3.67 -8.58 -7.18
CA ALA A 91 -2.93 -8.82 -8.42
C ALA A 91 -1.81 -7.80 -8.64
N LEU A 92 -2.06 -6.52 -8.36
CA LEU A 92 -1.04 -5.47 -8.45
C LEU A 92 0.07 -5.67 -7.42
N GLY A 93 -0.26 -6.08 -6.18
CA GLY A 93 0.72 -6.43 -5.17
C GLY A 93 1.57 -7.64 -5.55
N ILE A 94 0.99 -8.67 -6.17
CA ILE A 94 1.71 -9.83 -6.70
C ILE A 94 2.68 -9.40 -7.80
N LEU A 95 2.24 -8.56 -8.74
CA LEU A 95 3.10 -8.07 -9.81
C LEU A 95 4.26 -7.23 -9.27
N ALA A 96 4.01 -6.36 -8.30
CA ALA A 96 5.05 -5.56 -7.65
C ALA A 96 6.06 -6.46 -6.91
N GLY A 97 5.58 -7.43 -6.13
CA GLY A 97 6.44 -8.38 -5.40
C GLY A 97 7.24 -9.29 -6.34
N LEU A 98 6.65 -9.71 -7.47
CA LEU A 98 7.34 -10.50 -8.48
C LEU A 98 8.45 -9.69 -9.14
N GLY A 99 8.17 -8.44 -9.52
CA GLY A 99 9.18 -7.53 -10.04
C GLY A 99 10.34 -7.35 -9.07
N LEU A 100 10.05 -7.13 -7.78
CA LEU A 100 11.07 -7.02 -6.74
C LEU A 100 11.92 -8.28 -6.63
N ALA A 101 11.30 -9.47 -6.63
CA ALA A 101 12.01 -10.74 -6.52
C ALA A 101 12.92 -11.01 -7.74
N LEU A 102 12.44 -10.71 -8.95
CA LEU A 102 13.22 -10.90 -10.18
C LEU A 102 14.39 -9.93 -10.27
N LEU A 103 14.20 -8.67 -9.83
CA LEU A 103 15.27 -7.70 -9.74
C LEU A 103 16.34 -8.15 -8.72
N ALA A 104 15.91 -8.67 -7.57
CA ALA A 104 16.80 -9.14 -6.51
C ALA A 104 17.68 -10.31 -6.96
N ILE A 105 17.12 -11.32 -7.65
CA ILE A 105 17.87 -12.48 -8.10
C ILE A 105 18.73 -12.17 -9.35
N GLY A 106 18.25 -11.31 -10.24
CA GLY A 106 18.91 -11.02 -11.50
C GLY A 106 19.87 -9.83 -11.40
N PRO A 107 19.48 -8.63 -11.89
CA PRO A 107 20.38 -7.48 -12.01
C PRO A 107 21.08 -7.05 -10.72
N LEU A 108 20.43 -7.22 -9.55
CA LEU A 108 20.97 -6.78 -8.27
C LEU A 108 21.90 -7.80 -7.60
N ASP A 109 21.93 -9.03 -8.09
CA ASP A 109 22.73 -10.15 -7.57
C ASP A 109 22.68 -10.30 -6.03
N VAL A 110 21.51 -10.09 -5.43
CA VAL A 110 21.29 -10.23 -3.98
C VAL A 110 21.37 -11.71 -3.55
N GLY A 111 21.12 -12.62 -4.49
CA GLY A 111 21.03 -14.05 -4.24
C GLY A 111 19.73 -14.48 -3.54
N THR A 112 19.65 -15.76 -3.19
CA THR A 112 18.45 -16.39 -2.60
C THR A 112 18.64 -16.81 -1.14
N ALA A 113 19.76 -16.41 -0.52
CA ALA A 113 20.07 -16.76 0.86
C ALA A 113 19.30 -15.86 1.83
N VAL A 114 18.58 -16.47 2.78
CA VAL A 114 17.86 -15.78 3.84
C VAL A 114 18.58 -16.02 5.16
N ARG A 115 18.93 -14.94 5.86
CA ARG A 115 19.55 -15.05 7.19
C ARG A 115 18.50 -15.46 8.22
N VAL A 116 18.77 -16.53 8.96
CA VAL A 116 17.95 -16.91 10.11
C VAL A 116 18.30 -15.99 11.28
N PRO A 117 17.32 -15.29 11.88
CA PRO A 117 17.61 -14.41 13.00
C PRO A 117 18.17 -15.20 14.20
N PHE A 118 19.02 -14.54 14.99
CA PHE A 118 19.68 -15.14 16.17
C PHE A 118 20.56 -16.37 15.87
N SER A 119 20.94 -16.56 14.60
CA SER A 119 21.82 -17.62 14.13
C SER A 119 22.82 -17.09 13.11
N ALA A 120 23.95 -17.78 12.96
CA ALA A 120 24.88 -17.56 11.84
C ALA A 120 24.44 -18.31 10.57
N HIS A 121 23.36 -19.09 10.63
CA HIS A 121 22.89 -19.91 9.54
C HIS A 121 22.24 -19.07 8.42
N LEU A 122 22.69 -19.31 7.19
CA LEU A 122 22.07 -18.82 5.96
C LEU A 122 21.23 -19.95 5.37
N TRP A 123 19.93 -19.74 5.31
CA TRP A 123 19.03 -20.65 4.64
C TRP A 123 19.03 -20.35 3.14
N HIS A 124 19.62 -21.25 2.36
CA HIS A 124 19.65 -21.14 0.90
C HIS A 124 18.35 -21.67 0.30
N LEU A 125 17.54 -20.76 -0.25
CA LEU A 125 16.32 -21.10 -0.95
C LEU A 125 16.58 -21.34 -2.44
N GLY A 126 15.77 -22.19 -3.05
CA GLY A 126 15.67 -22.24 -4.51
C GLY A 126 15.07 -20.94 -5.06
N ALA A 127 15.34 -20.62 -6.32
CA ALA A 127 14.87 -19.38 -6.94
C ALA A 127 13.34 -19.22 -6.86
N GLY A 128 12.58 -20.30 -7.10
CA GLY A 128 11.12 -20.27 -7.00
C GLY A 128 10.61 -20.07 -5.57
N GLU A 129 11.27 -20.66 -4.58
CA GLU A 129 10.92 -20.52 -3.16
C GLU A 129 11.19 -19.10 -2.67
N PHE A 130 12.33 -18.53 -3.07
CA PHE A 130 12.67 -17.13 -2.78
C PHE A 130 11.67 -16.16 -3.40
N VAL A 131 11.30 -16.36 -4.67
CA VAL A 131 10.28 -15.53 -5.34
C VAL A 131 8.95 -15.60 -4.61
N LEU A 132 8.50 -16.81 -4.26
CA LEU A 132 7.26 -17.01 -3.51
C LEU A 132 7.31 -16.29 -2.15
N LEU A 133 8.43 -16.41 -1.43
CA LEU A 133 8.65 -15.76 -0.14
C LEU A 133 8.56 -14.24 -0.26
N VAL A 134 9.29 -13.64 -1.21
CA VAL A 134 9.30 -12.18 -1.42
C VAL A 134 7.91 -11.66 -1.77
N VAL A 135 7.18 -12.35 -2.65
CA VAL A 135 5.82 -11.97 -3.03
C VAL A 135 4.88 -12.00 -1.81
N ILE A 136 4.91 -13.10 -1.04
CA ILE A 136 4.06 -13.25 0.15
C ILE A 136 4.39 -12.18 1.19
N VAL A 137 5.66 -12.00 1.53
CA VAL A 137 6.10 -11.02 2.54
C VAL A 137 5.72 -9.60 2.11
N SER A 138 5.90 -9.26 0.84
CA SER A 138 5.55 -7.95 0.28
C SER A 138 4.04 -7.66 0.43
N ILE A 139 3.19 -8.59 0.00
CA ILE A 139 1.74 -8.44 0.07
C ILE A 139 1.25 -8.45 1.52
N ALA A 140 1.80 -9.34 2.35
CA ALA A 140 1.40 -9.44 3.75
C ALA A 140 1.73 -8.15 4.49
N THR A 141 2.95 -7.60 4.31
CA THR A 141 3.39 -6.37 4.97
C THR A 141 2.54 -5.17 4.55
N THR A 142 2.32 -4.99 3.24
CA THR A 142 1.52 -3.86 2.72
C THR A 142 0.06 -3.91 3.18
N ASN A 143 -0.55 -5.09 3.21
CA ASN A 143 -1.92 -5.24 3.71
C ASN A 143 -2.00 -5.15 5.24
N ALA A 144 -0.99 -5.62 5.96
CA ALA A 144 -0.92 -5.50 7.42
C ALA A 144 -0.87 -4.03 7.85
N VAL A 145 0.00 -3.23 7.24
CA VAL A 145 0.09 -1.77 7.52
C VAL A 145 -1.24 -1.08 7.21
N ASN A 146 -1.87 -1.41 6.08
CA ASN A 146 -3.19 -0.86 5.71
C ASN A 146 -4.34 -1.34 6.62
N LEU A 147 -4.18 -2.41 7.39
CA LEU A 147 -5.19 -2.90 8.34
C LEU A 147 -5.02 -2.26 9.73
N THR A 148 -3.79 -1.86 10.07
CA THR A 148 -3.46 -1.22 11.36
C THR A 148 -3.63 0.29 11.37
N ASP A 149 -3.78 0.92 10.20
CA ASP A 149 -4.16 2.34 10.03
C ASP A 149 -5.68 2.52 10.18
#